data_AF-X1R6X9-F1
#
_entry.id   AF-X1R6X9-F1
#
_cell.length_a   1.000
_cell.length_b   1.000
_cell.length_c   1.000
_cell.angle_alpha   90.00
_cell.angle_beta   90.00
_cell.angle_gamma   90.00
#
_symmetry.space_group_name_H-M   'P 1'
#
loop_
_entity.id
_entity.type
_entity.pdbx_description
1 polymer ?
#
loop_
_entity_poly.entity_id
_entity_poly.type
_entity_poly.pdbx_seq_one_letter_code
_entity_poly.pdbx_strand_id
1 'polypeptide(L)'
;MREEIARHTLTEIVSINRQQIMHKVAEQCAQKAAEYGIQVIDVRIKRADLPQENTYSVFDRMKAERQRIAKKYRSEGEEEAVKIKAQTDKDKTILLAVSYMEAEKTKGEGDAEALRIYAQAYEKDPEFF
;
A
#
# COMPACT_ATOMS: atom_id res chain seq x y z
N MET A 1 -36.40 11.50 23.51
CA MET A 1 -35.46 10.36 23.32
C MET A 1 -35.05 10.15 21.85
N ARG A 2 -35.97 10.05 20.88
CA ARG A 2 -35.61 9.94 19.44
C ARG A 2 -34.92 11.18 18.86
N GLU A 3 -35.23 12.36 19.38
CA GLU A 3 -34.75 13.65 18.84
C GLU A 3 -33.28 13.97 19.20
N GLU A 4 -32.81 13.56 20.38
CA GLU A 4 -31.42 13.83 20.80
C GLU A 4 -30.39 12.93 20.10
N ILE A 5 -30.80 11.70 19.78
CA ILE A 5 -29.98 10.70 19.07
C ILE A 5 -29.74 11.12 17.61
N ALA A 6 -30.62 11.93 17.03
CA ALA A 6 -30.50 12.42 15.66
C ALA A 6 -29.55 13.62 15.49
N ARG A 7 -29.20 14.33 16.57
CA ARG A 7 -28.33 15.53 16.51
C ARG A 7 -26.83 15.24 16.61
N HIS A 8 -26.44 14.04 17.01
CA HIS A 8 -25.03 13.64 17.17
C HIS A 8 -24.70 12.51 16.20
N THR A 9 -23.53 12.58 15.56
CA THR A 9 -23.11 11.54 14.62
C THR A 9 -22.79 10.25 15.38
N LEU A 10 -23.15 9.10 14.79
CA LEU A 10 -23.06 7.77 15.42
C LEU A 10 -21.68 7.45 16.02
N THR A 11 -20.62 8.05 15.47
CA THR A 11 -19.23 7.88 15.88
C THR A 11 -18.91 8.54 17.24
N GLU A 12 -19.64 9.60 17.63
CA GLU A 12 -19.42 10.31 18.90
C GLU A 12 -20.08 9.61 20.09
N ILE A 13 -21.18 8.90 19.84
CA ILE A 13 -21.97 8.16 20.85
C ILE A 13 -21.18 6.96 21.39
N VAL A 14 -20.33 6.34 20.56
CA VAL A 14 -19.63 5.10 20.90
C VAL A 14 -18.35 5.35 21.71
N SER A 15 -17.69 6.52 21.59
CA SER A 15 -16.35 6.69 22.15
C SER A 15 -16.16 7.85 23.14
N ILE A 16 -16.90 8.96 23.07
CA ILE A 16 -16.50 10.18 23.83
C ILE A 16 -17.64 10.79 24.68
N ASN A 17 -18.91 10.71 24.28
CA ASN A 17 -19.99 11.48 24.94
C ASN A 17 -21.08 10.66 25.66
N ARG A 18 -20.85 9.37 25.91
CA ARG A 18 -21.88 8.47 26.48
C ARG A 18 -22.43 8.94 27.83
N GLN A 19 -21.60 9.44 28.74
CA GLN A 19 -22.04 9.88 30.07
C GLN A 19 -22.93 11.14 30.00
N GLN A 20 -22.57 12.11 29.16
CA GLN A 20 -23.31 13.37 29.05
C GLN A 20 -24.71 13.16 28.45
N ILE A 21 -24.82 12.30 27.44
CA ILE A 21 -26.11 11.95 26.82
C ILE A 21 -27.00 11.22 27.83
N MET A 22 -26.44 10.27 28.59
CA MET A 22 -27.19 9.55 29.61
C MET A 22 -27.72 10.46 30.72
N HIS A 23 -26.93 11.45 31.15
CA HIS A 23 -27.36 12.41 32.16
C HIS A 23 -28.54 13.26 31.69
N LYS A 24 -28.48 13.81 30.47
CA LYS A 24 -29.57 14.62 29.89
C LYS A 24 -30.86 13.81 29.73
N VAL A 25 -30.76 12.56 29.30
CA VAL A 25 -31.93 11.68 29.16
C VAL A 25 -32.54 11.36 30.53
N ALA A 26 -31.71 11.11 31.54
CA ALA A 26 -32.18 10.86 32.90
C ALA A 26 -32.94 12.06 33.47
N GLU A 27 -32.41 13.27 33.27
CA GLU A 27 -33.02 14.51 33.74
C GLU A 27 -34.38 14.79 33.08
N GLN A 28 -34.47 14.61 31.75
CA GLN A 28 -35.74 14.73 31.01
C GLN A 28 -36.78 13.70 31.45
N CYS A 29 -36.36 12.46 31.72
CA CYS A 29 -37.24 11.42 32.24
C CYS A 29 -37.72 11.72 33.67
N ALA A 30 -36.85 12.23 34.53
CA ALA A 30 -37.18 12.60 35.90
C ALA A 30 -38.20 13.75 35.96
N GLN A 31 -38.04 14.79 35.12
CA GLN A 31 -38.99 15.90 35.04
C GLN A 31 -40.40 15.43 34.65
N LYS A 32 -40.51 14.58 33.62
CA LYS A 32 -41.80 14.03 33.18
C LYS A 32 -42.41 13.07 34.20
N ALA A 33 -41.59 12.27 34.88
CA ALA A 33 -42.05 11.34 35.89
C ALA A 33 -42.58 12.06 37.15
N ALA A 34 -42.00 13.21 37.48
CA ALA A 34 -42.43 14.06 38.60
C ALA A 34 -43.87 14.59 38.40
N GLU A 35 -44.29 14.86 37.16
CA GLU A 35 -45.69 15.25 36.84
C GLU A 35 -46.70 14.14 37.20
N TYR A 36 -46.25 12.88 37.28
CA TYR A 36 -47.06 11.73 37.66
C TYR A 36 -46.78 11.22 39.09
N GLY A 37 -45.98 11.96 39.88
CA GLY A 37 -45.59 11.56 41.23
C GLY A 37 -44.61 10.38 41.31
N ILE A 38 -43.91 10.07 40.22
CA ILE A 38 -42.98 8.94 40.11
C ILE A 38 -41.54 9.44 40.28
N GLN A 39 -40.77 8.81 41.17
CA GLN A 39 -39.35 9.12 41.38
C GLN A 39 -38.45 8.20 40.56
N VAL A 40 -37.62 8.77 39.68
CA VAL A 40 -36.65 8.03 38.86
C VAL A 40 -35.30 7.99 39.59
N ILE A 41 -34.84 6.78 39.96
CA ILE A 41 -33.60 6.57 40.73
C ILE A 41 -32.38 6.37 39.81
N ASP A 42 -32.54 5.61 38.71
CA ASP A 42 -31.46 5.32 37.76
C ASP A 42 -32.05 5.01 36.37
N VAL A 43 -31.36 5.44 35.31
CA VAL A 43 -31.73 5.19 33.92
C VAL A 43 -30.55 4.51 33.23
N ARG A 44 -30.76 3.26 32.79
CA ARG A 44 -29.76 2.49 32.04
C ARG A 44 -30.28 2.10 30.67
N ILE A 45 -29.42 2.22 29.65
CA ILE A 45 -29.69 1.65 28.33
C ILE A 45 -29.56 0.14 28.42
N LYS A 46 -30.68 -0.59 28.34
CA LYS A 46 -30.71 -2.06 28.34
C LYS A 46 -30.18 -2.63 27.02
N ARG A 47 -30.44 -1.96 25.89
CA ARG A 47 -30.04 -2.40 24.55
C ARG A 47 -30.03 -1.22 23.59
N ALA A 48 -28.87 -0.90 23.01
CA ALA A 48 -28.76 0.01 21.89
C ALA A 48 -28.66 -0.84 20.63
N ASP A 49 -29.79 -1.36 20.15
CA ASP A 49 -29.81 -2.01 18.85
C ASP A 49 -29.57 -0.94 17.78
N LEU A 50 -28.38 -0.98 17.18
CA LEU A 50 -28.11 -0.27 15.94
C LEU A 50 -29.12 -0.75 14.89
N PRO A 51 -29.89 0.14 14.24
CA PRO A 51 -30.78 -0.26 13.15
C PRO A 51 -29.94 -0.97 12.08
N GLN A 52 -30.38 -2.16 11.66
CA GLN A 52 -29.62 -3.04 10.75
C GLN A 52 -29.20 -2.32 9.45
N GLU A 53 -30.01 -1.36 9.00
CA GLU A 53 -29.76 -0.51 7.82
C GLU A 53 -28.44 0.27 7.89
N ASN A 54 -28.02 0.75 9.08
CA ASN A 54 -26.73 1.44 9.25
C ASN A 54 -25.54 0.48 9.28
N THR A 55 -25.78 -0.81 9.57
CA THR A 55 -24.70 -1.79 9.61
C THR A 55 -24.25 -2.12 8.18
N TYR A 56 -25.19 -2.29 7.24
CA TYR A 56 -24.88 -2.59 5.84
C TYR A 56 -24.05 -1.48 5.17
N SER A 57 -24.42 -0.21 5.35
CA SER A 57 -23.69 0.92 4.73
C SER A 57 -22.25 1.06 5.22
N VAL A 58 -22.01 0.80 6.51
CA VAL A 58 -20.66 0.80 7.10
C VAL A 58 -19.83 -0.37 6.57
N PHE A 59 -20.43 -1.57 6.46
CA PHE A 59 -19.77 -2.74 5.88
C PHE A 59 -19.41 -2.54 4.41
N ASP A 60 -20.31 -1.97 3.60
CA ASP A 60 -20.05 -1.68 2.20
C ASP A 60 -18.92 -0.66 2.04
N ARG A 61 -18.90 0.38 2.89
CA ARG A 61 -17.81 1.36 2.90
C ARG A 61 -16.47 0.72 3.28
N MET A 62 -16.44 -0.17 4.28
CA MET A 62 -15.23 -0.91 4.65
C MET A 62 -14.74 -1.82 3.51
N LYS A 63 -15.66 -2.49 2.81
CA LYS A 63 -15.35 -3.34 1.66
C LYS A 63 -14.77 -2.54 0.50
N ALA A 64 -15.38 -1.41 0.17
CA ALA A 64 -14.88 -0.51 -0.86
C ALA A 64 -13.48 0.04 -0.52
N GLU A 65 -13.27 0.43 0.74
CA GLU A 65 -11.96 0.93 1.20
C GLU A 65 -10.89 -0.17 1.14
N ARG A 66 -11.21 -1.40 1.59
CA ARG A 66 -10.32 -2.56 1.47
C ARG A 66 -9.96 -2.86 0.00
N GLN A 67 -10.94 -2.80 -0.90
CA GLN A 67 -10.71 -3.00 -2.34
C GLN A 67 -9.82 -1.90 -2.93
N ARG A 68 -10.04 -0.64 -2.52
CA ARG A 68 -9.22 0.51 -2.95
C ARG A 68 -7.77 0.33 -2.51
N ILE A 69 -7.54 -0.02 -1.24
CA ILE A 69 -6.21 -0.27 -0.68
C ILE A 69 -5.54 -1.45 -1.42
N ALA A 70 -6.25 -2.55 -1.63
CA ALA A 70 -5.72 -3.71 -2.35
C ALA A 70 -5.34 -3.35 -3.80
N LYS A 71 -6.17 -2.56 -4.49
CA LYS A 71 -5.87 -2.09 -5.85
C LYS A 71 -4.63 -1.20 -5.86
N LYS A 72 -4.52 -0.27 -4.91
CA LYS A 72 -3.35 0.60 -4.76
C LYS A 72 -2.07 -0.22 -4.60
N TYR A 73 -2.03 -1.17 -3.67
CA TYR A 73 -0.84 -2.00 -3.46
C TYR A 73 -0.48 -2.87 -4.66
N ARG A 74 -1.47 -3.38 -5.41
CA ARG A 74 -1.18 -4.11 -6.65
C ARG A 74 -0.58 -3.21 -7.71
N SER A 75 -1.14 -2.02 -7.91
CA SER A 75 -0.61 -1.07 -8.90
C SER A 75 0.81 -0.60 -8.53
N GLU A 76 1.07 -0.29 -7.26
CA GLU A 76 2.41 0.07 -6.80
C GLU A 76 3.40 -1.10 -6.96
N GLY A 77 2.98 -2.33 -6.66
CA GLY A 77 3.81 -3.52 -6.85
C GLY A 77 4.10 -3.82 -8.31
N GLU A 78 3.12 -3.64 -9.20
CA GLU A 78 3.29 -3.81 -10.64
C GLU A 78 4.23 -2.74 -11.22
N GLU A 79 4.07 -1.48 -10.82
CA GLU A 79 4.93 -0.37 -11.25
C GLU A 79 6.40 -0.62 -10.87
N GLU A 80 6.65 -0.95 -9.60
CA GLU A 80 8.02 -1.20 -9.14
C GLU A 80 8.63 -2.44 -9.81
N ALA A 81 7.82 -3.49 -10.01
CA ALA A 81 8.28 -4.68 -10.74
C ALA A 81 8.66 -4.37 -12.20
N VAL A 82 7.88 -3.54 -12.90
CA VAL A 82 8.18 -3.11 -14.27
C VAL A 82 9.46 -2.28 -14.29
N LYS A 83 9.63 -1.36 -13.35
CA LYS A 83 10.82 -0.52 -13.23
C LYS A 83 12.08 -1.35 -12.98
N ILE A 84 12.04 -2.30 -12.05
CA ILE A 84 13.17 -3.19 -11.75
C ILE A 84 13.52 -4.02 -12.99
N LYS A 85 12.52 -4.60 -13.68
CA LYS A 85 12.76 -5.38 -14.89
C LYS A 85 13.41 -4.55 -15.99
N ALA A 86 12.87 -3.37 -16.28
CA ALA A 86 13.41 -2.48 -17.30
C ALA A 86 14.86 -2.07 -17.00
N GLN A 87 15.16 -1.76 -15.74
CA GLN A 87 16.52 -1.45 -15.30
C GLN A 87 17.45 -2.66 -15.45
N THR A 88 17.01 -3.84 -15.02
CA THR A 88 17.79 -5.09 -15.15
C THR A 88 18.07 -5.43 -16.62
N ASP A 89 17.09 -5.28 -17.51
CA ASP A 89 17.25 -5.56 -18.94
C ASP A 89 18.23 -4.58 -19.59
N LYS A 90 18.18 -3.31 -19.20
CA LYS A 90 19.16 -2.30 -19.62
C LYS A 90 20.56 -2.69 -19.15
N ASP A 91 20.73 -3.01 -17.87
CA ASP A 91 22.03 -3.34 -17.28
C ASP A 91 22.61 -4.61 -17.91
N LYS A 92 21.77 -5.63 -18.14
CA LYS A 92 22.15 -6.84 -18.87
C LYS A 92 22.66 -6.52 -20.27
N THR A 93 21.96 -5.65 -21.00
CA THR A 93 22.33 -5.28 -22.37
C THR A 93 23.67 -4.57 -22.39
N ILE A 94 23.88 -3.62 -21.48
CA ILE A 94 25.15 -2.91 -21.32
C ILE A 94 26.27 -3.90 -20.98
N LEU A 95 26.05 -4.78 -20.01
CA LEU A 95 27.04 -5.75 -19.58
C LEU A 95 27.47 -6.68 -20.73
N LEU A 96 26.51 -7.19 -21.51
CA LEU A 96 26.80 -8.03 -22.67
C LEU A 96 27.57 -7.25 -23.74
N ALA A 97 27.20 -6.01 -24.00
CA ALA A 97 27.89 -5.16 -24.98
C ALA A 97 29.34 -4.87 -24.56
N VAL A 98 29.57 -4.55 -23.29
CA VAL A 98 30.91 -4.32 -22.72
C VAL A 98 31.74 -5.60 -22.80
N SER A 99 31.17 -6.74 -22.39
CA SER A 99 31.86 -8.03 -22.42
C SER A 99 32.25 -8.42 -23.85
N TYR A 100 31.37 -8.18 -24.82
CA TYR A 100 31.66 -8.45 -26.24
C TYR A 100 32.76 -7.53 -26.78
N MET A 101 32.70 -6.24 -26.45
CA MET A 101 33.73 -5.28 -26.83
C MET A 101 35.11 -5.66 -26.26
N GLU A 102 35.18 -6.06 -24.99
CA GLU A 102 36.42 -6.52 -24.35
C GLU A 102 36.95 -7.81 -24.99
N ALA A 103 36.07 -8.75 -25.34
CA ALA A 103 36.45 -9.98 -26.03
C ALA A 103 37.06 -9.69 -27.41
N GLU A 104 36.41 -8.85 -28.22
CA GLU A 104 36.92 -8.47 -29.54
C GLU A 104 38.23 -7.68 -29.44
N LYS A 105 38.37 -6.79 -28.45
CA LYS A 105 39.62 -6.09 -28.18
C LYS A 105 40.76 -7.06 -27.87
N THR A 106 40.53 -7.98 -26.93
CA THR A 106 41.54 -8.96 -26.51
C THR A 106 41.95 -9.86 -27.68
N LYS A 107 40.97 -10.26 -28.51
CA LYS A 107 41.23 -11.05 -29.72
C LYS A 107 42.05 -10.26 -30.73
N GLY A 108 41.69 -9.00 -31.00
CA GLY A 108 42.44 -8.14 -31.91
C GLY A 108 43.87 -7.87 -31.46
N GLU A 109 44.10 -7.69 -30.16
CA GLU A 109 45.44 -7.57 -29.56
C GLU A 109 46.24 -8.86 -29.75
N GLY A 110 45.63 -10.03 -29.55
CA GLY A 110 46.24 -11.33 -29.78
C GLY A 110 46.62 -11.58 -31.25
N ASP A 111 45.72 -11.25 -32.18
CA ASP A 111 45.96 -11.38 -33.62
C ASP A 111 47.08 -10.45 -34.09
N ALA A 112 47.10 -9.20 -33.60
CA ALA A 112 48.15 -8.23 -33.90
C ALA A 112 49.52 -8.70 -33.40
N GLU A 113 49.58 -9.24 -32.18
CA GLU A 113 50.81 -9.77 -31.60
C GLU A 113 51.30 -11.02 -32.34
N ALA A 114 50.39 -11.93 -32.72
CA ALA A 114 50.72 -13.09 -33.53
C ALA A 114 51.31 -12.68 -34.88
N LEU A 115 50.67 -11.74 -35.60
CA LEU A 115 51.17 -11.22 -36.87
C LEU A 115 52.55 -10.55 -36.71
N ARG A 116 52.75 -9.80 -35.63
CA ARG A 116 54.05 -9.18 -35.32
C ARG A 116 55.14 -10.24 -35.15
N ILE A 117 54.86 -11.32 -34.42
CA ILE A 117 55.80 -12.43 -34.22
C ILE A 117 56.08 -13.15 -35.55
N TYR A 118 55.06 -13.43 -36.35
CA TYR A 118 55.22 -14.05 -37.68
C TYR A 118 56.08 -13.20 -38.61
N ALA A 119 55.80 -11.89 -38.71
CA ALA A 119 56.58 -10.98 -39.54
C ALA A 119 58.05 -10.93 -39.09
N GLN A 120 58.30 -10.85 -37.78
CA GLN A 120 59.67 -10.89 -37.22
C GLN A 120 60.40 -12.21 -37.48
N ALA A 121 59.67 -13.33 -37.52
CA ALA A 121 60.24 -14.63 -37.85
C ALA A 121 60.61 -14.72 -39.34
N TYR A 122 59.73 -14.23 -40.23
CA TYR A 122 59.98 -14.16 -41.67
C TYR A 122 61.18 -13.26 -42.01
N GLU A 123 61.35 -12.13 -41.34
CA GLU A 123 62.50 -11.23 -41.55
C GLU A 123 63.84 -11.85 -41.12
N LYS A 124 63.83 -12.83 -40.20
CA LYS A 124 65.05 -13.47 -39.70
C LYS A 124 65.61 -14.55 -40.61
N ASP A 125 64.78 -15.20 -41.43
CA ASP A 125 65.24 -16.21 -42.38
C ASP A 125 64.34 -16.27 -43.63
N PRO A 126 64.60 -15.40 -44.62
CA PRO A 126 63.81 -15.32 -45.86
C PRO A 126 63.99 -16.51 -46.81
N GLU A 127 64.99 -17.37 -46.61
CA GLU A 127 65.26 -18.54 -47.48
C GLU A 127 64.61 -19.84 -46.96
N PHE A 128 64.13 -19.88 -45.71
CA PHE A 128 63.52 -21.07 -45.11
C PHE A 128 62.00 -21.20 -45.36
N PHE A 129 61.31 -20.12 -45.71
CA PHE A 129 59.88 -20.07 -46.07
C PHE A 129 59.67 -19.52 -47.48
#